data_AF-A0A955WJB5-F1
#
_entry.id   AF-A0A955WJB5-F1
#
_cell.length_a   1.000
_cell.length_b   1.000
_cell.length_c   1.000
_cell.angle_alpha   90.00
_cell.angle_beta   90.00
_cell.angle_gamma   90.00
#
_symmetry.space_group_name_H-M   'P 1'
#
loop_
_entity.id
_entity.type
_entity.pdbx_description
1 polymer ?
#
loop_
_entity_poly.entity_id
_entity_poly.type
_entity_poly.pdbx_seq_one_letter_code
_entity_poly.pdbx_strand_id
1 'polypeptide(L)'
;MIHLKGLSKAFGPQQIFEDLDWHIKPAQRVGLIGPNGVGKSTLLRIITGEIAPDGGEVAVTRGVTLGYLPQEVATLAGTSVREEARRGLERVLEVAAALRDVEAQLATANGEAAERLMETYAELQARFERLDGFKIENRVEEVLQGLGFKAADFDRDCGELSGGWQMRVVLARLLLQRPEVLLLDEPTNHLDLESVVWLEAFLQSFPGSLVFISHDRWFIDRLATHIAELSGDGVRVFPGDFERYLEQVEQDRALAERRQRNQERRAAQLERFISRFRYKASKARQVQSRVKMLEKMDRIDLREDARTIRFELPEPPKSGRVVLELRDVRQAYGEREIYRGLDIDLLRGQRVALVGPNGAGKSTLLKALAGLIPYQGSVALDGAEIRSLDRRDRARRL
;
A
#
# COMPACT_ATOMS: atom_id res chain seq x y z
N MET A 1 -8.66 -19.41 3.43
CA MET A 1 -9.31 -18.37 4.25
C MET A 1 -10.16 -17.47 3.35
N ILE A 2 -9.58 -16.99 2.25
CA ILE A 2 -10.33 -16.34 1.15
C ILE A 2 -9.97 -17.10 -0.14
N HIS A 3 -10.96 -17.41 -0.96
CA HIS A 3 -10.79 -18.08 -2.24
C HIS A 3 -11.51 -17.29 -3.33
N LEU A 4 -10.77 -16.84 -4.33
CA LEU A 4 -11.26 -16.20 -5.53
C LEU A 4 -11.21 -17.25 -6.63
N LYS A 5 -12.32 -17.47 -7.33
CA LYS A 5 -12.40 -18.47 -8.39
C LYS A 5 -13.01 -17.89 -9.67
N GLY A 6 -12.27 -17.99 -10.77
CA GLY A 6 -12.68 -17.50 -12.09
C GLY A 6 -13.18 -16.06 -12.09
N LEU A 7 -12.56 -15.20 -11.28
CA LEU A 7 -13.05 -13.85 -11.04
C LEU A 7 -12.82 -12.95 -12.27
N SER A 8 -13.87 -12.26 -12.70
CA SER A 8 -13.82 -11.33 -13.83
C SER A 8 -14.37 -9.97 -13.45
N LYS A 9 -13.71 -8.90 -13.90
CA LYS A 9 -14.19 -7.52 -13.73
C LYS A 9 -13.82 -6.63 -14.91
N ALA A 10 -14.78 -5.85 -15.38
CA ALA A 10 -14.64 -4.81 -16.38
C ALA A 10 -15.32 -3.51 -15.94
N PHE A 11 -14.81 -2.38 -16.42
CA PHE A 11 -15.46 -1.07 -16.33
C PHE A 11 -15.66 -0.52 -17.74
N GLY A 12 -16.90 -0.61 -18.23
CA GLY A 12 -17.22 -0.26 -19.62
C GLY A 12 -16.41 -1.13 -20.60
N PRO A 13 -15.64 -0.55 -21.54
CA PRO A 13 -14.84 -1.31 -22.49
C PRO A 13 -13.52 -1.83 -21.90
N GLN A 14 -13.12 -1.35 -20.72
CA GLN A 14 -11.84 -1.71 -20.12
C GLN A 14 -12.00 -2.93 -19.22
N GLN A 15 -11.46 -4.06 -19.68
CA GLN A 15 -11.32 -5.25 -18.86
C GLN A 15 -10.17 -5.08 -17.88
N ILE A 16 -10.42 -5.34 -16.60
CA ILE A 16 -9.42 -5.20 -15.53
C ILE A 16 -8.70 -6.54 -15.33
N PHE A 17 -9.47 -7.62 -15.18
CA PHE A 17 -8.97 -9.00 -15.17
C PHE A 17 -10.06 -9.98 -15.60
N GLU A 18 -9.63 -11.14 -16.08
CA GLU A 18 -10.48 -12.27 -16.50
C GLU A 18 -9.99 -13.56 -15.86
N ASP A 19 -10.92 -14.43 -15.48
CA ASP A 19 -10.64 -15.79 -15.00
C ASP A 19 -9.57 -15.84 -13.89
N LEU A 20 -9.63 -14.88 -12.97
CA LEU A 20 -8.64 -14.72 -11.91
C LEU A 20 -8.94 -15.71 -10.77
N ASP A 21 -8.03 -16.65 -10.59
CA ASP A 21 -7.98 -17.56 -9.45
C ASP A 21 -6.93 -17.09 -8.43
N TRP A 22 -7.32 -17.01 -7.16
CA TRP A 22 -6.37 -16.71 -6.08
C TRP A 22 -6.84 -17.28 -4.73
N HIS A 23 -5.93 -17.92 -4.02
CA HIS A 23 -6.19 -18.48 -2.70
C HIS A 23 -5.30 -17.84 -1.63
N ILE A 24 -5.93 -17.15 -0.67
CA ILE A 24 -5.26 -16.56 0.48
C ILE A 24 -5.41 -17.52 1.67
N LYS A 25 -4.27 -18.01 2.16
CA LYS A 25 -4.18 -18.95 3.29
C LYS A 25 -4.08 -18.20 4.62
N PRO A 26 -4.47 -18.82 5.74
CA PRO A 26 -4.28 -18.24 7.07
C PRO A 26 -2.82 -17.87 7.35
N ALA A 27 -2.61 -16.80 8.12
CA ALA A 27 -1.30 -16.29 8.54
C ALA A 27 -0.36 -15.86 7.40
N GLN A 28 -0.85 -15.80 6.16
CA GLN A 28 -0.07 -15.22 5.07
C GLN A 28 -0.06 -13.70 5.17
N ARG A 29 1.10 -13.13 4.91
CA ARG A 29 1.30 -11.69 4.68
C ARG A 29 1.68 -11.50 3.23
N VAL A 30 0.77 -10.96 2.44
CA VAL A 30 0.88 -10.92 1.00
C VAL A 30 1.02 -9.48 0.52
N GLY A 31 2.17 -9.17 -0.09
CA GLY A 31 2.35 -7.92 -0.84
C GLY A 31 1.72 -8.07 -2.22
N LEU A 32 0.62 -7.34 -2.48
CA LEU A 32 -0.06 -7.30 -3.78
C LEU A 32 0.61 -6.23 -4.65
N ILE A 33 1.35 -6.67 -5.66
CA ILE A 33 2.07 -5.81 -6.59
C ILE A 33 1.50 -5.93 -8.00
N GLY A 34 1.88 -4.98 -8.86
CA GLY A 34 1.49 -4.98 -10.26
C GLY A 34 1.46 -3.56 -10.83
N PRO A 35 1.36 -3.41 -12.16
CA PRO A 35 1.31 -2.11 -12.82
C PRO A 35 0.18 -1.20 -12.29
N ASN A 36 0.31 0.10 -12.49
CA ASN A 36 -0.76 1.04 -12.17
C ASN A 36 -1.93 0.82 -13.12
N GLY A 37 -3.16 0.82 -12.59
CA GLY A 37 -4.37 0.58 -13.38
C GLY A 37 -4.72 -0.89 -13.63
N VAL A 38 -3.91 -1.86 -13.16
CA VAL A 38 -4.21 -3.30 -13.30
C VAL A 38 -5.34 -3.79 -12.38
N GLY A 39 -5.85 -2.92 -11.48
CA GLY A 39 -6.99 -3.26 -10.62
C GLY A 39 -6.66 -3.78 -9.23
N LYS A 40 -5.47 -3.50 -8.67
CA LYS A 40 -5.09 -3.93 -7.30
C LYS A 40 -6.12 -3.48 -6.25
N SER A 41 -6.45 -2.19 -6.21
CA SER A 41 -7.47 -1.62 -5.32
C SER A 41 -8.86 -2.21 -5.61
N THR A 42 -9.21 -2.39 -6.89
CA THR A 42 -10.46 -3.04 -7.30
C THR A 42 -10.57 -4.46 -6.76
N LEU A 43 -9.49 -5.23 -6.78
CA LEU A 43 -9.45 -6.59 -6.26
C LEU A 43 -9.72 -6.62 -4.75
N LEU A 44 -9.11 -5.72 -3.98
CA LEU A 44 -9.39 -5.61 -2.54
C LEU A 44 -10.86 -5.26 -2.28
N ARG A 45 -11.43 -4.33 -3.05
CA ARG A 45 -12.84 -3.92 -2.94
C ARG A 45 -13.82 -5.03 -3.32
N ILE A 46 -13.43 -5.92 -4.22
CA ILE A 46 -14.23 -7.12 -4.54
C ILE A 46 -14.14 -8.14 -3.41
N ILE A 47 -12.96 -8.32 -2.82
CA ILE A 47 -12.77 -9.21 -1.66
C ILE A 47 -13.63 -8.75 -0.46
N THR A 48 -13.75 -7.44 -0.23
CA THR A 48 -14.59 -6.88 0.84
C THR A 48 -16.08 -6.87 0.52
N GLY A 49 -16.46 -7.12 -0.74
CA GLY A 49 -17.84 -7.04 -1.21
C GLY A 49 -18.34 -5.62 -1.49
N GLU A 50 -17.47 -4.60 -1.46
CA GLU A 50 -17.84 -3.23 -1.88
C GLU A 50 -18.16 -3.13 -3.36
N ILE A 51 -17.53 -3.97 -4.18
CA ILE A 51 -17.76 -4.06 -5.63
C ILE A 51 -18.14 -5.51 -5.96
N ALA A 52 -19.26 -5.68 -6.69
CA ALA A 52 -19.61 -6.98 -7.24
C ALA A 52 -18.70 -7.33 -8.44
N PRO A 53 -18.20 -8.57 -8.53
CA PRO A 53 -17.56 -9.06 -9.74
C PRO A 53 -18.59 -9.24 -10.86
N ASP A 54 -18.13 -9.22 -12.11
CA ASP A 54 -19.00 -9.47 -13.28
C ASP A 54 -19.10 -10.98 -13.58
N GLY A 55 -18.13 -11.77 -13.10
CA GLY A 55 -18.11 -13.22 -13.17
C GLY A 55 -17.22 -13.84 -12.09
N GLY A 56 -17.41 -15.13 -11.83
CA GLY A 56 -16.72 -15.87 -10.78
C GLY A 56 -17.30 -15.66 -9.39
N GLU A 57 -16.59 -16.15 -8.38
CA GLU A 57 -17.02 -16.07 -6.99
C GLU A 57 -15.88 -15.72 -6.03
N VAL A 58 -16.23 -15.01 -4.96
CA VAL A 58 -15.36 -14.77 -3.80
C VAL A 58 -15.95 -15.52 -2.61
N ALA A 59 -15.22 -16.51 -2.12
CA ALA A 59 -15.60 -17.30 -0.95
C ALA A 59 -14.70 -16.95 0.24
N VAL A 60 -15.29 -16.35 1.27
CA VAL A 60 -14.64 -16.09 2.55
C VAL A 60 -15.09 -17.16 3.55
N THR A 61 -14.15 -17.75 4.30
CA THR A 61 -14.48 -18.75 5.32
C THR A 61 -15.42 -18.16 6.37
N ARG A 62 -16.50 -18.89 6.72
CA ARG A 62 -17.50 -18.42 7.70
C ARG A 62 -16.85 -18.03 9.03
N GLY A 63 -17.25 -16.89 9.57
CA GLY A 63 -16.74 -16.37 10.84
C GLY A 63 -15.44 -15.56 10.74
N VAL A 64 -14.81 -15.50 9.56
CA VAL A 64 -13.66 -14.60 9.34
C VAL A 64 -14.14 -13.17 9.19
N THR A 65 -13.62 -12.27 10.01
CA THR A 65 -13.82 -10.82 9.88
C THR A 65 -12.73 -10.21 9.00
N LEU A 66 -13.17 -9.34 8.10
CA LEU A 66 -12.31 -8.60 7.19
C LEU A 66 -12.25 -7.15 7.65
N GLY A 67 -11.06 -6.57 7.67
CA GLY A 67 -10.89 -5.14 7.80
C GLY A 67 -10.20 -4.59 6.56
N TYR A 68 -10.65 -3.43 6.07
CA TYR A 68 -10.13 -2.82 4.86
C TYR A 68 -9.82 -1.34 5.05
N LEU A 69 -8.64 -0.94 4.60
CA LEU A 69 -8.22 0.45 4.49
C LEU A 69 -8.16 0.83 3.01
N PRO A 70 -9.10 1.66 2.51
CA PRO A 70 -9.05 2.16 1.14
C PRO A 70 -7.98 3.24 0.99
N GLN A 71 -7.45 3.43 -0.22
CA GLN A 71 -6.46 4.47 -0.52
C GLN A 71 -6.95 5.89 -0.18
N GLU A 72 -8.26 6.13 -0.37
CA GLU A 72 -8.93 7.38 -0.04
C GLU A 72 -10.12 7.10 0.89
N VAL A 73 -10.24 7.88 1.95
CA VAL A 73 -11.34 7.76 2.93
C VAL A 73 -12.34 8.89 2.76
N ALA A 74 -13.59 8.61 3.10
CA ALA A 74 -14.62 9.63 3.20
C ALA A 74 -14.23 10.66 4.28
N THR A 75 -14.62 11.92 4.05
CA THR A 75 -14.37 13.00 5.02
C THR A 75 -15.06 12.69 6.34
N LEU A 76 -14.28 12.67 7.42
CA LEU A 76 -14.79 12.54 8.78
C LEU A 76 -15.11 13.92 9.35
N ALA A 77 -16.24 14.06 10.05
CA ALA A 77 -16.64 15.30 10.73
C ALA A 77 -17.63 15.01 11.87
N GLY A 78 -17.69 15.91 12.86
CA GLY A 78 -18.68 15.87 13.95
C GLY A 78 -18.37 14.86 15.06
N THR A 79 -17.13 14.34 15.12
CA THR A 79 -16.67 13.39 16.13
C THR A 79 -15.20 13.65 16.44
N SER A 80 -14.79 13.42 17.68
CA SER A 80 -13.39 13.56 18.07
C SER A 80 -12.52 12.43 17.51
N VAL A 81 -11.22 12.69 17.39
CA VAL A 81 -10.23 11.69 16.97
C VAL A 81 -10.28 10.44 17.85
N ARG A 82 -10.34 10.63 19.17
CA ARG A 82 -10.41 9.55 20.16
C ARG A 82 -11.66 8.72 19.99
N GLU A 83 -12.83 9.36 19.85
CA GLU A 83 -14.10 8.65 19.69
C GLU A 83 -14.15 7.85 18.40
N GLU A 84 -13.69 8.43 17.28
CA GLU A 84 -13.68 7.73 15.99
C GLU A 84 -12.74 6.52 16.01
N ALA A 85 -11.54 6.65 16.60
CA ALA A 85 -10.63 5.53 16.79
C ALA A 85 -11.26 4.44 17.69
N ARG A 86 -11.91 4.85 18.78
CA ARG A 86 -12.56 3.96 19.75
C ARG A 86 -13.67 3.12 19.12
N ARG A 87 -14.33 3.58 18.04
CA ARG A 87 -15.32 2.78 17.29
C ARG A 87 -14.75 1.45 16.77
N GLY A 88 -13.44 1.32 16.63
CA GLY A 88 -12.78 0.05 16.30
C GLY A 88 -13.00 -1.03 17.37
N LEU A 89 -13.34 -0.63 18.60
CA LEU A 89 -13.53 -1.53 19.74
C LEU A 89 -15.01 -1.82 20.02
N GLU A 90 -15.90 -1.65 19.04
CA GLU A 90 -17.36 -1.81 19.15
C GLU A 90 -17.78 -3.00 20.01
N ARG A 91 -17.27 -4.20 19.71
CA ARG A 91 -17.57 -5.45 20.46
C ARG A 91 -17.31 -5.35 21.97
N VAL A 92 -16.32 -4.57 22.38
CA VAL A 92 -15.97 -4.37 23.80
C VAL A 92 -16.79 -3.23 24.41
N LEU A 93 -17.08 -2.20 23.62
CA LEU A 93 -17.93 -1.08 24.03
C LEU A 93 -19.37 -1.51 24.26
N GLU A 94 -19.89 -2.43 23.46
CA GLU A 94 -21.21 -3.03 23.65
C GLU A 94 -21.30 -3.76 24.98
N VAL A 95 -20.27 -4.55 25.32
CA VAL A 95 -20.22 -5.27 26.61
C VAL A 95 -20.10 -4.27 27.77
N ALA A 96 -19.31 -3.20 27.61
CA ALA A 96 -19.20 -2.14 28.61
C ALA A 96 -20.53 -1.39 28.82
N ALA A 97 -21.29 -1.14 27.75
CA ALA A 97 -22.61 -0.53 27.85
C ALA A 97 -23.60 -1.46 28.57
N ALA A 98 -23.64 -2.74 28.17
CA ALA A 98 -24.49 -3.74 28.81
C ALA A 98 -24.17 -3.92 30.30
N LEU A 99 -22.89 -3.88 30.69
CA LEU A 99 -22.47 -3.90 32.10
C LEU A 99 -23.07 -2.73 32.88
N ARG A 100 -22.94 -1.50 32.36
CA ARG A 100 -23.50 -0.30 33.00
C ARG A 100 -25.02 -0.38 33.14
N ASP A 101 -25.71 -0.93 32.14
CA ASP A 101 -27.16 -1.09 32.18
C ASP A 101 -27.59 -2.12 33.23
N VAL A 102 -26.86 -3.23 33.37
CA VAL A 102 -27.11 -4.24 34.41
C VAL A 102 -26.80 -3.69 35.80
N GLU A 103 -25.71 -2.91 35.97
CA GLU A 103 -25.39 -2.23 37.22
C GLU A 103 -26.50 -1.27 37.66
N ALA A 104 -27.04 -0.48 36.72
CA ALA A 104 -28.15 0.43 36.99
C ALA A 104 -29.43 -0.32 37.42
N GLN A 105 -29.72 -1.47 36.80
CA GLN A 105 -30.87 -2.31 37.16
C GLN A 105 -30.68 -2.98 38.54
N LEU A 106 -29.48 -3.50 38.82
CA LEU A 106 -29.12 -4.11 40.11
C LEU A 106 -29.32 -3.15 41.29
N ALA A 107 -29.10 -1.85 41.09
CA ALA A 107 -29.28 -0.84 42.13
C ALA A 107 -30.72 -0.78 42.68
N THR A 108 -31.72 -1.29 41.94
CA THR A 108 -33.14 -1.24 42.33
C THR A 108 -33.83 -2.61 42.34
N ALA A 109 -33.16 -3.65 41.85
CA ALA A 109 -33.70 -5.01 41.77
C ALA A 109 -33.68 -5.71 43.15
N ASN A 110 -34.64 -6.61 43.37
CA ASN A 110 -34.74 -7.42 44.59
C ASN A 110 -35.18 -8.86 44.26
N GLY A 111 -34.93 -9.80 45.18
CA GLY A 111 -35.34 -11.20 45.04
C GLY A 111 -34.78 -11.89 43.80
N GLU A 112 -35.57 -12.76 43.17
CA GLU A 112 -35.17 -13.55 41.98
C GLU A 112 -34.73 -12.71 40.77
N ALA A 113 -35.19 -11.45 40.68
CA ALA A 113 -34.77 -10.55 39.60
C ALA A 113 -33.33 -10.05 39.82
N ALA A 114 -32.95 -9.79 41.07
CA ALA A 114 -31.59 -9.41 41.41
C ALA A 114 -30.63 -10.58 41.19
N GLU A 115 -31.02 -11.80 41.56
CA GLU A 115 -30.21 -13.02 41.33
C GLU A 115 -29.88 -13.22 39.84
N ARG A 116 -30.88 -13.15 38.96
CA ARG A 116 -30.69 -13.25 37.50
C ARG A 116 -29.79 -12.15 36.94
N LEU A 117 -29.92 -10.93 37.44
CA LEU A 117 -29.07 -9.81 37.02
C LEU A 117 -27.62 -9.99 37.49
N MET A 118 -27.39 -10.56 38.68
CA MET A 118 -26.04 -10.88 39.17
C MET A 118 -25.36 -11.94 38.31
N GLU A 119 -26.08 -12.98 37.89
CA GLU A 119 -25.57 -13.99 36.95
C GLU A 119 -25.18 -13.34 35.61
N THR A 120 -26.06 -12.52 35.06
CA THR A 120 -25.80 -11.78 33.81
C THR A 120 -24.60 -10.84 33.95
N TYR A 121 -24.48 -10.14 35.08
CA TYR A 121 -23.35 -9.28 35.37
C TYR A 121 -22.03 -10.06 35.39
N ALA A 122 -21.99 -11.21 36.06
CA ALA A 122 -20.81 -12.05 36.13
C ALA A 122 -20.37 -12.55 34.74
N GLU A 123 -21.32 -12.96 33.89
CA GLU A 123 -21.03 -13.37 32.50
C GLU A 123 -20.47 -12.22 31.66
N LEU A 124 -21.10 -11.05 31.73
CA LEU A 124 -20.66 -9.85 31.02
C LEU A 124 -19.28 -9.38 31.51
N GLN A 125 -19.02 -9.43 32.81
CA GLN A 125 -17.75 -9.04 33.41
C GLN A 125 -16.62 -9.95 32.93
N ALA A 126 -16.84 -11.28 32.97
CA ALA A 126 -15.88 -12.25 32.45
C ALA A 126 -15.63 -12.06 30.94
N ARG A 127 -16.67 -11.69 30.17
CA ARG A 127 -16.52 -11.36 28.75
C ARG A 127 -15.73 -10.06 28.54
N PHE A 128 -15.98 -9.02 29.34
CA PHE A 128 -15.27 -7.75 29.27
C PHE A 128 -13.78 -7.91 29.56
N GLU A 129 -13.43 -8.71 30.56
CA GLU A 129 -12.04 -9.03 30.89
C GLU A 129 -11.34 -9.79 29.76
N ARG A 130 -11.97 -10.82 29.19
CA ARG A 130 -11.43 -11.56 28.02
C ARG A 130 -11.18 -10.69 26.80
N LEU A 131 -11.91 -9.57 26.68
CA LEU A 131 -11.76 -8.60 25.59
C LEU A 131 -10.76 -7.48 25.92
N ASP A 132 -10.02 -7.58 27.03
CA ASP A 132 -9.11 -6.55 27.54
C ASP A 132 -9.81 -5.19 27.75
N GLY A 133 -11.06 -5.21 28.20
CA GLY A 133 -11.89 -4.00 28.33
C GLY A 133 -11.32 -2.91 29.23
N PHE A 134 -10.54 -3.27 30.26
CA PHE A 134 -9.88 -2.31 31.14
C PHE A 134 -8.74 -1.52 30.47
N LYS A 135 -8.26 -1.97 29.31
CA LYS A 135 -7.15 -1.35 28.57
C LYS A 135 -7.62 -0.55 27.36
N ILE A 136 -8.92 -0.31 27.18
CA ILE A 136 -9.47 0.38 26.02
C ILE A 136 -8.78 1.73 25.79
N GLU A 137 -8.79 2.61 26.79
CA GLU A 137 -8.24 3.97 26.64
C GLU A 137 -6.74 3.93 26.33
N ASN A 138 -5.97 3.15 27.09
CA ASN A 138 -4.53 2.99 26.85
C ASN A 138 -4.22 2.47 25.44
N ARG A 139 -4.99 1.49 24.94
CA ARG A 139 -4.81 0.96 23.58
C ARG A 139 -5.14 2.00 22.51
N VAL A 140 -6.20 2.78 22.71
CA VAL A 140 -6.58 3.86 21.78
C VAL A 140 -5.47 4.89 21.71
N GLU A 141 -4.97 5.34 22.87
CA GLU A 141 -3.90 6.34 22.93
C GLU A 141 -2.58 5.82 22.35
N GLU A 142 -2.19 4.57 22.64
CA GLU A 142 -0.99 3.94 22.10
C GLU A 142 -1.01 3.89 20.57
N VAL A 143 -2.13 3.45 19.97
CA VAL A 143 -2.29 3.38 18.51
C VAL A 143 -2.28 4.78 17.89
N LEU A 144 -2.98 5.75 18.48
CA LEU A 144 -3.01 7.12 17.99
C LEU A 144 -1.62 7.78 18.06
N GLN A 145 -0.90 7.63 19.18
CA GLN A 145 0.46 8.16 19.33
C GLN A 145 1.43 7.51 18.34
N GLY A 146 1.32 6.20 18.15
CA GLY A 146 2.11 5.45 17.17
C GLY A 146 1.91 5.91 15.73
N LEU A 147 0.71 6.40 15.41
CA LEU A 147 0.39 7.04 14.12
C LEU A 147 0.67 8.55 14.10
N GLY A 148 1.36 9.08 15.11
CA GLY A 148 1.87 10.45 15.16
C GLY A 148 0.92 11.50 15.75
N PHE A 149 -0.23 11.11 16.30
CA PHE A 149 -1.13 12.05 17.00
C PHE A 149 -0.56 12.46 18.35
N LYS A 150 -0.71 13.73 18.73
CA LYS A 150 -0.38 14.20 20.08
C LYS A 150 -1.60 14.10 20.97
N ALA A 151 -1.40 14.05 22.29
CA ALA A 151 -2.51 14.05 23.24
C ALA A 151 -3.47 15.24 23.06
N ALA A 152 -2.96 16.41 22.66
CA ALA A 152 -3.76 17.59 22.35
C ALA A 152 -4.64 17.44 21.10
N ASP A 153 -4.36 16.46 20.23
CA ASP A 153 -5.16 16.20 19.03
C ASP A 153 -6.33 15.24 19.29
N PHE A 154 -6.37 14.53 20.42
CA PHE A 154 -7.32 13.45 20.67
C PHE A 154 -8.78 13.93 20.75
N ASP A 155 -9.00 15.11 21.31
CA ASP A 155 -10.33 15.67 21.52
C ASP A 155 -10.72 16.67 20.42
N ARG A 156 -9.89 16.83 19.38
CA ARG A 156 -10.19 17.68 18.22
C ARG A 156 -11.19 17.00 17.30
N ASP A 157 -12.03 17.81 16.65
CA ASP A 157 -12.96 17.29 15.64
C ASP A 157 -12.19 16.77 14.42
N CYS A 158 -12.59 15.60 13.92
CA CYS A 158 -11.96 15.01 12.74
C CYS A 158 -12.07 15.89 11.48
N GLY A 159 -13.08 16.76 11.39
CA GLY A 159 -13.29 17.69 10.29
C GLY A 159 -12.26 18.82 10.21
N GLU A 160 -11.55 19.10 11.30
CA GLU A 160 -10.42 20.05 11.31
C GLU A 160 -9.12 19.46 10.75
N LEU A 161 -9.06 18.14 10.61
CA LEU A 161 -7.88 17.43 10.17
C LEU A 161 -7.76 17.45 8.64
N SER A 162 -6.52 17.41 8.14
CA SER A 162 -6.32 17.18 6.71
C SER A 162 -6.70 15.75 6.34
N GLY A 163 -7.02 15.48 5.07
CA GLY A 163 -7.41 14.13 4.62
C GLY A 163 -6.39 13.04 4.97
N GLY A 164 -5.09 13.36 4.97
CA GLY A 164 -4.05 12.42 5.40
C GLY A 164 -4.09 12.10 6.90
N TRP A 165 -4.47 13.07 7.74
CA TRP A 165 -4.69 12.83 9.17
C TRP A 165 -5.99 12.07 9.41
N GLN A 166 -7.07 12.37 8.68
CA GLN A 166 -8.32 11.59 8.76
C GLN A 166 -8.09 10.12 8.38
N MET A 167 -7.30 9.87 7.34
CA MET A 167 -6.87 8.52 6.94
C MET A 167 -6.12 7.80 8.07
N ARG A 168 -5.28 8.50 8.85
CA ARG A 168 -4.61 7.93 10.03
C ARG A 168 -5.62 7.57 11.13
N VAL A 169 -6.70 8.34 11.32
CA VAL A 169 -7.78 7.98 12.26
C VAL A 169 -8.50 6.71 11.81
N VAL A 170 -8.83 6.59 10.51
CA VAL A 170 -9.45 5.37 9.96
C VAL A 170 -8.52 4.16 10.10
N LEU A 171 -7.22 4.33 9.84
CA LEU A 171 -6.22 3.30 10.10
C LEU A 171 -6.19 2.93 11.59
N ALA A 172 -6.18 3.90 12.52
CA ALA A 172 -6.22 3.64 13.95
C ALA A 172 -7.43 2.79 14.35
N ARG A 173 -8.64 3.20 13.90
CA ARG A 173 -9.89 2.46 14.09
C ARG A 173 -9.78 1.02 13.61
N LEU A 174 -9.23 0.83 12.40
CA LEU A 174 -9.06 -0.49 11.80
C LEU A 174 -8.07 -1.38 12.55
N LEU A 175 -6.93 -0.83 12.99
CA LEU A 175 -5.93 -1.57 13.77
C LEU A 175 -6.48 -2.00 15.15
N LEU A 176 -7.33 -1.16 15.76
CA LEU A 176 -7.99 -1.46 17.03
C LEU A 176 -9.04 -2.57 16.90
N GLN A 177 -9.68 -2.70 15.74
CA GLN A 177 -10.68 -3.73 15.44
C GLN A 177 -10.10 -5.16 15.46
N ARG A 178 -8.80 -5.31 15.15
CA ARG A 178 -8.09 -6.61 15.09
C ARG A 178 -8.86 -7.69 14.30
N PRO A 179 -9.17 -7.45 13.02
CA PRO A 179 -9.83 -8.45 12.18
C PRO A 179 -8.96 -9.71 11.96
N GLU A 180 -9.51 -10.83 11.51
CA GLU A 180 -8.69 -12.01 11.15
C GLU A 180 -7.94 -11.81 9.82
N VAL A 181 -8.44 -10.94 8.94
CA VAL A 181 -7.75 -10.51 7.71
C VAL A 181 -7.76 -9.00 7.59
N LEU A 182 -6.58 -8.44 7.36
CA LEU A 182 -6.40 -7.01 7.12
C LEU A 182 -6.01 -6.77 5.65
N LEU A 183 -6.78 -5.92 4.98
CA LEU A 183 -6.60 -5.52 3.59
C LEU A 183 -6.19 -4.04 3.57
N LEU A 184 -4.98 -3.71 3.13
CA LEU A 184 -4.45 -2.35 3.18
C LEU A 184 -4.10 -1.84 1.78
N ASP A 185 -4.75 -0.76 1.34
CA ASP A 185 -4.41 -0.11 0.09
C ASP A 185 -3.52 1.11 0.33
N GLU A 186 -2.23 0.98 0.05
CA GLU A 186 -1.23 2.05 0.16
C GLU A 186 -1.15 2.73 1.55
N PRO A 187 -1.01 1.95 2.65
CA PRO A 187 -1.14 2.47 4.02
C PRO A 187 -0.05 3.48 4.42
N THR A 188 1.08 3.52 3.72
CA THR A 188 2.23 4.38 4.06
C THR A 188 2.17 5.78 3.42
N ASN A 189 1.29 6.01 2.43
CA ASN A 189 1.31 7.23 1.58
C ASN A 189 1.13 8.55 2.34
N HIS A 190 0.52 8.51 3.53
CA HIS A 190 0.24 9.68 4.37
C HIS A 190 0.99 9.64 5.72
N LEU A 191 1.91 8.69 5.88
CA LEU A 191 2.71 8.50 7.07
C LEU A 191 4.08 9.19 6.92
N ASP A 192 4.59 9.75 8.01
CA ASP A 192 5.99 10.12 8.13
C ASP A 192 6.80 8.90 8.57
N LEU A 193 8.12 8.98 8.43
CA LEU A 193 9.02 7.85 8.62
C LEU A 193 8.83 7.17 9.99
N GLU A 194 8.68 7.94 11.06
CA GLU A 194 8.45 7.41 12.41
C GLU A 194 7.15 6.59 12.50
N SER A 195 6.04 7.12 11.94
CA SER A 195 4.76 6.41 11.90
C SER A 195 4.81 5.17 10.99
N VAL A 196 5.58 5.21 9.89
CA VAL A 196 5.80 4.03 9.03
C VAL A 196 6.52 2.94 9.80
N VAL A 197 7.62 3.27 10.49
CA VAL A 197 8.40 2.30 11.29
C VAL A 197 7.54 1.72 12.42
N TRP A 198 6.72 2.54 13.07
CA TRP A 198 5.77 2.05 14.08
C TRP A 198 4.72 1.11 13.48
N LEU A 199 4.13 1.49 12.34
CA LEU A 199 3.14 0.65 11.64
C LEU A 199 3.74 -0.68 11.20
N GLU A 200 4.96 -0.69 10.69
CA GLU A 200 5.70 -1.91 10.37
C GLU A 200 5.81 -2.82 11.59
N ALA A 201 6.28 -2.30 12.73
CA ALA A 201 6.41 -3.08 13.96
C ALA A 201 5.04 -3.61 14.46
N PHE A 202 4.00 -2.79 14.40
CA PHE A 202 2.64 -3.19 14.76
C PHE A 202 2.16 -4.35 13.88
N LEU A 203 2.23 -4.19 12.56
CA LEU A 203 1.80 -5.21 11.59
C LEU A 203 2.70 -6.46 11.64
N GLN A 204 3.97 -6.33 12.02
CA GLN A 204 4.84 -7.48 12.25
C GLN A 204 4.35 -8.38 13.39
N SER A 205 3.72 -7.79 14.42
CA SER A 205 3.13 -8.52 15.55
C SER A 205 1.67 -8.96 15.31
N PHE A 206 1.07 -8.53 14.21
CA PHE A 206 -0.32 -8.83 13.91
C PHE A 206 -0.52 -10.35 13.67
N PRO A 207 -1.43 -11.01 14.42
CA PRO A 207 -1.60 -12.47 14.36
C PRO A 207 -2.44 -12.94 13.17
N GLY A 208 -3.20 -12.03 12.53
CA GLY A 208 -4.05 -12.35 11.39
C GLY A 208 -3.29 -12.42 10.06
N SER A 209 -4.05 -12.65 8.99
CA SER A 209 -3.52 -12.57 7.62
C SER A 209 -3.50 -11.13 7.13
N LEU A 210 -2.51 -10.76 6.33
CA LEU A 210 -2.36 -9.42 5.76
C LEU A 210 -2.34 -9.51 4.25
N VAL A 211 -3.10 -8.67 3.56
CA VAL A 211 -2.92 -8.40 2.13
C VAL A 211 -2.77 -6.90 1.99
N PHE A 212 -1.68 -6.46 1.39
CA PHE A 212 -1.39 -5.03 1.31
C PHE A 212 -0.81 -4.64 -0.03
N ILE A 213 -1.19 -3.45 -0.50
CA ILE A 213 -0.62 -2.79 -1.67
C ILE A 213 0.33 -1.72 -1.15
N SER A 214 1.55 -1.71 -1.64
CA SER A 214 2.54 -0.68 -1.30
C SER A 214 3.48 -0.48 -2.47
N HIS A 215 3.88 0.76 -2.70
CA HIS A 215 5.02 1.09 -3.55
C HIS A 215 6.35 1.18 -2.78
N ASP A 216 6.31 1.11 -1.45
CA ASP A 216 7.49 1.10 -0.60
C ASP A 216 8.07 -0.32 -0.50
N ARG A 217 9.25 -0.50 -1.12
CA ARG A 217 9.96 -1.79 -1.14
C ARG A 217 10.40 -2.24 0.24
N TRP A 218 10.79 -1.33 1.12
CA TRP A 218 11.22 -1.66 2.47
C TRP A 218 10.05 -2.19 3.30
N PHE A 219 8.90 -1.52 3.18
CA PHE A 219 7.67 -1.96 3.82
C PHE A 219 7.25 -3.36 3.34
N ILE A 220 7.37 -3.63 2.03
CA ILE A 220 7.08 -4.95 1.46
C ILE A 220 8.07 -5.99 2.00
N ASP A 221 9.38 -5.78 1.90
CA ASP A 221 10.38 -6.76 2.35
C ASP A 221 10.24 -7.12 3.83
N ARG A 222 9.90 -6.14 4.68
CA ARG A 222 9.79 -6.36 6.13
C ARG A 222 8.53 -7.07 6.57
N LEU A 223 7.47 -7.05 5.76
CA LEU A 223 6.16 -7.60 6.12
C LEU A 223 5.76 -8.81 5.28
N ALA A 224 6.11 -8.83 3.99
CA ALA A 224 5.66 -9.84 3.06
C ALA A 224 6.33 -11.19 3.35
N THR A 225 5.49 -12.21 3.38
CA THR A 225 5.90 -13.62 3.32
C THR A 225 5.67 -14.21 1.93
N HIS A 226 4.83 -13.55 1.14
CA HIS A 226 4.48 -13.90 -0.22
C HIS A 226 4.27 -12.61 -1.02
N ILE A 227 4.62 -12.65 -2.29
CA ILE A 227 4.31 -11.59 -3.26
C ILE A 227 3.25 -12.12 -4.22
N ALA A 228 2.12 -11.42 -4.31
CA ALA A 228 1.09 -11.67 -5.31
C ALA A 228 1.24 -10.62 -6.40
N GLU A 229 1.68 -11.03 -7.59
CA GLU A 229 1.76 -10.18 -8.76
C GLU A 229 0.45 -10.27 -9.55
N LEU A 230 -0.28 -9.16 -9.60
CA LEU A 230 -1.47 -8.99 -10.43
C LEU A 230 -1.09 -8.47 -11.81
N SER A 231 -1.53 -9.20 -12.84
CA SER A 231 -1.35 -8.88 -14.25
C SER A 231 -2.66 -9.10 -15.02
N GLY A 232 -2.70 -8.73 -16.31
CA GLY A 232 -3.87 -9.02 -17.17
C GLY A 232 -4.17 -10.51 -17.32
N ASP A 233 -3.17 -11.36 -17.14
CA ASP A 233 -3.28 -12.82 -17.24
C ASP A 233 -3.62 -13.49 -15.88
N GLY A 234 -3.99 -12.71 -14.86
CA GLY A 234 -4.33 -13.19 -13.52
C GLY A 234 -3.27 -12.91 -12.46
N VAL A 235 -3.31 -13.69 -11.37
CA VAL A 235 -2.45 -13.53 -10.19
C VAL A 235 -1.40 -14.63 -10.12
N ARG A 236 -0.13 -14.25 -10.03
CA ARG A 236 0.98 -15.17 -9.75
C ARG A 236 1.48 -14.94 -8.32
N VAL A 237 1.55 -16.01 -7.54
CA VAL A 237 2.00 -15.95 -6.14
C VAL A 237 3.39 -16.54 -6.00
N PHE A 238 4.30 -15.75 -5.42
CA PHE A 238 5.69 -16.11 -5.17
C PHE A 238 5.92 -16.20 -3.65
N PRO A 239 6.44 -17.32 -3.12
CA PRO A 239 6.79 -17.41 -1.71
C PRO A 239 8.10 -16.68 -1.43
N GLY A 240 8.12 -15.84 -0.40
CA GLY A 240 9.25 -15.00 -0.05
C GLY A 240 8.90 -13.52 0.09
N ASP A 241 9.92 -12.75 0.40
CA ASP A 241 9.92 -11.30 0.40
C ASP A 241 10.06 -10.74 -1.04
N PHE A 242 10.22 -9.43 -1.17
CA PHE A 242 10.32 -8.77 -2.46
C PHE A 242 11.66 -9.06 -3.15
N GLU A 243 12.76 -9.14 -2.40
CA GLU A 243 14.08 -9.50 -2.93
C GLU A 243 14.04 -10.89 -3.59
N ARG A 244 13.51 -11.90 -2.90
CA ARG A 244 13.38 -13.26 -3.45
C ARG A 244 12.45 -13.32 -4.66
N TYR A 245 11.39 -12.51 -4.69
CA TYR A 245 10.54 -12.36 -5.86
C TYR A 245 11.34 -11.83 -7.07
N LEU A 246 12.17 -10.80 -6.89
CA LEU A 246 13.00 -10.25 -7.97
C LEU A 246 13.99 -11.29 -8.52
N GLU A 247 14.64 -12.05 -7.64
CA GLU A 247 15.51 -13.15 -8.04
C GLU A 247 14.78 -14.19 -8.89
N GLN A 248 13.58 -14.58 -8.46
CA GLN A 248 12.78 -15.58 -9.17
C GLN A 248 12.30 -15.07 -10.53
N VAL A 249 11.89 -13.79 -10.63
CA VAL A 249 11.52 -13.16 -11.90
C VAL A 249 12.71 -13.13 -12.87
N GLU A 250 13.91 -12.76 -12.39
CA GLU A 250 15.11 -12.74 -13.24
C GLU A 250 15.50 -14.16 -13.70
N GLN A 251 15.39 -15.17 -12.84
CA GLN A 251 15.64 -16.57 -13.20
C GLN A 251 14.64 -17.07 -14.26
N ASP A 252 13.34 -16.79 -14.07
CA ASP A 252 12.29 -17.15 -15.01
C ASP A 252 12.49 -16.47 -16.36
N ARG A 253 12.87 -15.19 -16.36
CA ARG A 253 13.20 -14.41 -17.56
C ARG A 253 14.42 -14.99 -18.27
N ALA A 254 15.53 -15.22 -17.57
CA ALA A 254 16.73 -15.80 -18.16
C ALA A 254 16.46 -17.19 -18.76
N LEU A 255 15.63 -18.00 -18.12
CA LEU A 255 15.19 -19.30 -18.63
C LEU A 255 14.33 -19.14 -19.89
N ALA A 256 13.38 -18.21 -19.90
CA ALA A 256 12.53 -17.91 -21.04
C ALA A 256 13.36 -17.44 -22.25
N GLU A 257 14.29 -16.51 -22.05
CA GLU A 257 15.19 -16.03 -23.11
C GLU A 257 16.09 -17.16 -23.68
N ARG A 258 16.55 -18.08 -22.83
CA ARG A 258 17.32 -19.25 -23.29
C ARG A 258 16.45 -20.18 -24.13
N ARG A 259 15.19 -20.42 -23.73
CA ARG A 259 14.24 -21.24 -24.49
C ARG A 259 13.91 -20.59 -25.84
N GLN A 260 13.66 -19.29 -25.86
CA GLN A 260 13.41 -18.52 -27.09
C GLN A 260 14.61 -18.60 -28.04
N ARG A 261 15.82 -18.29 -27.58
CA ARG A 261 17.04 -18.39 -28.40
C ARG A 261 17.26 -19.79 -28.97
N ASN A 262 16.97 -20.84 -28.21
CA ASN A 262 17.06 -22.21 -28.69
C ASN A 262 15.99 -22.53 -29.74
N GLN A 263 14.76 -22.01 -29.57
CA GLN A 263 13.69 -22.15 -30.54
C GLN A 263 14.00 -21.42 -31.84
N GLU A 264 14.49 -20.18 -31.79
CA GLU A 264 14.90 -19.39 -32.96
C GLU A 264 16.03 -20.08 -33.73
N ARG A 265 17.04 -20.60 -33.02
CA ARG A 265 18.13 -21.37 -33.65
C ARG A 265 17.59 -22.61 -34.37
N ARG A 266 16.63 -23.33 -33.77
CA ARG A 266 15.97 -24.49 -34.40
C ARG A 266 15.13 -24.08 -35.61
N ALA A 267 14.34 -23.01 -35.50
CA ALA A 267 13.56 -22.46 -36.60
C ALA A 267 14.45 -22.08 -37.78
N ALA A 268 15.54 -21.34 -37.54
CA ALA A 268 16.51 -20.95 -38.56
C ALA A 268 17.23 -22.16 -39.19
N GLN A 269 17.43 -23.25 -38.46
CA GLN A 269 17.96 -24.50 -39.04
C GLN A 269 16.94 -25.18 -39.96
N LEU A 270 15.66 -25.23 -39.55
CA LEU A 270 14.58 -25.78 -40.37
C LEU A 270 14.39 -24.96 -41.64
N GLU A 271 14.34 -23.64 -41.53
CA GLU A 271 14.21 -22.71 -42.66
C GLU A 271 15.37 -22.87 -43.67
N ARG A 272 16.62 -22.96 -43.19
CA ARG A 272 17.78 -23.22 -44.04
C ARG A 272 17.72 -24.57 -44.76
N PHE A 273 17.18 -25.60 -44.09
CA PHE A 273 16.98 -26.89 -44.75
C PHE A 273 15.90 -26.78 -45.82
N ILE A 274 14.76 -26.14 -45.50
CA ILE A 274 13.64 -25.96 -46.42
C ILE A 274 14.11 -25.21 -47.66
N SER A 275 14.79 -24.07 -47.50
CA SER A 275 15.27 -23.25 -48.62
C SER A 275 16.26 -24.00 -49.51
N ARG A 276 17.23 -24.71 -48.91
CA ARG A 276 18.26 -25.46 -49.64
C ARG A 276 17.71 -26.64 -50.45
N PHE A 277 16.65 -27.29 -49.96
CA PHE A 277 16.13 -28.53 -50.54
C PHE A 277 14.74 -28.40 -51.17
N ARG A 278 14.16 -27.19 -51.21
CA ARG A 278 12.81 -26.91 -51.75
C ARG A 278 12.58 -27.45 -53.15
N TYR A 279 13.60 -27.36 -54.01
CA TYR A 279 13.51 -27.74 -55.43
C TYR A 279 14.01 -29.16 -55.73
N LYS A 280 14.44 -29.94 -54.72
CA LYS A 280 14.88 -31.34 -54.92
C LYS A 280 13.73 -32.32 -54.68
N ALA A 281 13.22 -32.93 -55.75
CA ALA A 281 12.15 -33.93 -55.71
C ALA A 281 12.44 -35.10 -54.74
N SER A 282 13.69 -35.57 -54.65
CA SER A 282 14.11 -36.64 -53.74
C SER A 282 13.98 -36.31 -52.25
N LYS A 283 13.82 -35.03 -51.89
CA LYS A 283 13.71 -34.56 -50.50
C LYS A 283 12.34 -33.95 -50.17
N ALA A 284 11.37 -34.02 -51.09
CA ALA A 284 10.05 -33.39 -50.95
C ALA A 284 9.31 -33.76 -49.64
N ARG A 285 9.28 -35.05 -49.27
CA ARG A 285 8.66 -35.50 -48.00
C ARG A 285 9.34 -34.91 -46.77
N GLN A 286 10.66 -34.80 -46.77
CA GLN A 286 11.43 -34.24 -45.65
C GLN A 286 11.25 -32.72 -45.53
N VAL A 287 11.12 -32.01 -46.65
CA VAL A 287 10.80 -30.58 -46.68
C VAL A 287 9.40 -30.35 -46.14
N GLN A 288 8.38 -31.08 -46.62
CA GLN A 288 7.01 -30.95 -46.12
C GLN A 288 6.89 -31.25 -44.63
N SER A 289 7.60 -32.25 -44.11
CA SER A 289 7.62 -32.55 -42.67
C SER A 289 8.20 -31.38 -41.85
N ARG A 290 9.30 -30.77 -42.30
CA ARG A 290 9.93 -29.64 -41.61
C ARG A 290 9.11 -28.35 -41.71
N VAL A 291 8.41 -28.14 -42.83
CA VAL A 291 7.43 -27.03 -42.97
C VAL A 291 6.34 -27.17 -41.92
N LYS A 292 5.73 -28.36 -41.80
CA LYS A 292 4.71 -28.62 -40.75
C LYS A 292 5.25 -28.47 -39.33
N MET A 293 6.51 -28.83 -39.09
CA MET A 293 7.14 -28.61 -37.78
C MET A 293 7.30 -27.12 -37.47
N LEU A 294 7.70 -26.32 -38.46
CA LEU A 294 7.84 -24.87 -38.32
C LEU A 294 6.50 -24.18 -38.11
N GLU A 295 5.45 -24.59 -38.84
CA GLU A 295 4.08 -24.07 -38.70
C GLU A 295 3.47 -24.36 -37.32
N LYS A 296 3.86 -25.47 -36.69
CA LYS A 296 3.39 -25.87 -35.35
C LYS A 296 4.28 -25.36 -34.20
N MET A 297 5.35 -24.62 -34.49
CA MET A 297 6.17 -24.03 -33.43
C MET A 297 5.48 -22.80 -32.87
N ASP A 298 4.93 -22.92 -31.66
CA ASP A 298 4.41 -21.77 -30.91
C ASP A 298 5.55 -20.85 -30.52
N ARG A 299 5.53 -19.60 -30.99
CA ARG A 299 6.56 -18.62 -30.63
C ARG A 299 6.45 -18.31 -29.15
N ILE A 300 7.58 -18.41 -28.45
CA ILE A 300 7.68 -17.93 -27.08
C ILE A 300 7.67 -16.40 -27.12
N ASP A 301 6.58 -15.81 -26.64
CA ASP A 301 6.48 -14.37 -26.42
C ASP A 301 7.17 -14.04 -25.09
N LEU A 302 8.26 -13.26 -25.16
CA LEU A 302 8.85 -12.70 -23.95
C LEU A 302 7.96 -11.55 -23.54
N ARG A 303 7.23 -11.69 -22.43
CA ARG A 303 6.50 -10.58 -21.83
C ARG A 303 7.42 -9.36 -21.78
N GLU A 304 7.05 -8.29 -22.47
CA GLU A 304 7.72 -7.00 -22.31
C GLU A 304 7.42 -6.52 -20.89
N ASP A 305 8.33 -6.78 -19.96
CA ASP A 305 8.26 -6.17 -18.64
C ASP A 305 8.11 -4.65 -18.81
N ALA A 306 7.19 -4.09 -18.03
CA ALA A 306 6.79 -2.68 -18.03
C ALA A 306 7.96 -1.78 -18.45
N ARG A 307 7.83 -1.16 -19.63
CA ARG A 307 8.81 -0.24 -20.24
C ARG A 307 9.61 0.44 -19.15
N THR A 308 10.89 0.11 -19.02
CA THR A 308 11.76 0.79 -18.05
C THR A 308 11.69 2.27 -18.38
N ILE A 309 10.97 3.04 -17.56
CA ILE A 309 10.81 4.47 -17.83
C ILE A 309 12.16 5.08 -17.53
N ARG A 310 12.97 5.29 -18.56
CA ARG A 310 14.22 6.02 -18.46
C ARG A 310 13.87 7.49 -18.35
N PHE A 311 13.91 8.00 -17.12
CA PHE A 311 13.89 9.43 -16.86
C PHE A 311 15.32 9.94 -16.95
N GLU A 312 15.63 10.64 -18.04
CA GLU A 312 16.86 11.42 -18.15
C GLU A 312 16.60 12.82 -17.60
N LEU A 313 17.37 13.20 -16.58
CA LEU A 313 17.42 14.59 -16.13
C LEU A 313 18.32 15.37 -17.11
N PRO A 314 17.94 16.58 -17.52
CA PRO A 314 18.76 17.39 -18.40
C PRO A 314 20.10 17.71 -17.74
N GLU A 315 21.16 17.83 -18.54
CA GLU A 315 22.47 18.24 -18.03
C GLU A 315 22.38 19.63 -17.39
N PRO A 316 22.86 19.80 -16.15
CA PRO A 316 22.82 21.10 -15.48
C PRO A 316 23.84 22.07 -16.11
N PRO A 317 23.60 23.39 -16.02
CA PRO A 317 24.60 24.39 -16.37
C PRO A 317 25.86 24.26 -15.49
N LYS A 318 26.97 24.85 -15.94
CA LYS A 318 28.20 24.91 -15.15
C LYS A 318 27.95 25.69 -13.86
N SER A 319 28.14 25.02 -12.73
CA SER A 319 28.03 25.60 -11.38
C SER A 319 29.33 25.52 -10.61
N GLY A 320 29.47 26.36 -9.60
CA GLY A 320 30.62 26.36 -8.68
C GLY A 320 30.67 25.13 -7.77
N ARG A 321 31.59 25.15 -6.79
CA ARG A 321 31.71 24.06 -5.81
C ARG A 321 30.56 24.06 -4.82
N VAL A 322 30.18 25.23 -4.32
CA VAL A 322 28.99 25.46 -3.48
C VAL A 322 27.89 25.91 -4.44
N VAL A 323 26.80 25.15 -4.54
CA VAL A 323 25.73 25.41 -5.51
C VAL A 323 24.53 26.13 -4.87
N LEU A 324 24.34 25.95 -3.56
CA LEU A 324 23.32 26.62 -2.77
C LEU A 324 23.93 26.98 -1.42
N GLU A 325 23.80 28.23 -1.03
CA GLU A 325 24.16 28.72 0.29
C GLU A 325 22.95 29.44 0.90
N LEU A 326 22.54 28.96 2.07
CA LEU A 326 21.52 29.57 2.91
C LEU A 326 22.22 30.19 4.11
N ARG A 327 21.92 31.46 4.40
CA ARG A 327 22.38 32.13 5.61
C ARG A 327 21.23 32.84 6.33
N ASP A 328 21.13 32.60 7.63
CA ASP A 328 20.10 33.12 8.54
C ASP A 328 18.68 33.02 7.95
N VAL A 329 18.36 31.90 7.28
CA VAL A 329 17.04 31.77 6.65
C VAL A 329 15.97 31.59 7.72
N ARG A 330 14.99 32.49 7.72
CA ARG A 330 13.86 32.49 8.66
C ARG A 330 12.55 32.42 7.89
N GLN A 331 11.61 31.66 8.44
CA GLN A 331 10.29 31.54 7.84
C GLN A 331 9.23 31.26 8.89
N ALA A 332 8.06 31.89 8.74
CA ALA A 332 6.92 31.71 9.61
C ALA A 332 5.60 31.68 8.82
N TYR A 333 4.61 30.96 9.34
CA TYR A 333 3.22 31.04 8.90
C TYR A 333 2.38 31.58 10.05
N GLY A 334 1.96 32.84 9.96
CA GLY A 334 1.30 33.54 11.07
C GLY A 334 2.21 33.60 12.28
N GLU A 335 1.73 33.13 13.43
CA GLU A 335 2.51 33.07 14.68
C GLU A 335 3.47 31.86 14.76
N ARG A 336 3.35 30.90 13.84
CA ARG A 336 4.15 29.68 13.86
C ARG A 336 5.44 29.87 13.07
N GLU A 337 6.54 30.09 13.79
CA GLU A 337 7.88 30.06 13.23
C GLU A 337 8.30 28.63 12.83
N ILE A 338 8.71 28.47 11.58
CA ILE A 338 9.20 27.22 11.01
C ILE A 338 10.73 27.18 11.06
N TYR A 339 11.40 28.26 10.65
CA TYR A 339 12.85 28.40 10.66
C TYR A 339 13.29 29.67 11.39
N ARG A 340 14.33 29.58 12.23
CA ARG A 340 14.85 30.65 13.10
C ARG A 340 16.33 30.96 12.84
N GLY A 341 16.76 30.94 11.59
CA GLY A 341 18.16 31.15 11.21
C GLY A 341 18.79 29.86 10.74
N LEU A 342 18.34 29.39 9.58
CA LEU A 342 18.82 28.17 8.94
C LEU A 342 20.03 28.49 8.05
N ASP A 343 21.17 27.87 8.36
CA ASP A 343 22.39 27.94 7.56
C ASP A 343 22.67 26.58 6.90
N ILE A 344 22.76 26.54 5.57
CA ILE A 344 23.01 25.30 4.80
C ILE A 344 23.90 25.61 3.61
N ASP A 345 24.94 24.79 3.42
CA ASP A 345 25.74 24.77 2.20
C ASP A 345 25.52 23.45 1.47
N LEU A 346 25.09 23.53 0.21
CA LEU A 346 24.98 22.39 -0.68
C LEU A 346 26.12 22.44 -1.68
N LEU A 347 26.89 21.36 -1.77
CA LEU A 347 27.97 21.24 -2.74
C LEU A 347 27.50 20.55 -4.02
N ARG A 348 28.17 20.87 -5.13
CA ARG A 348 27.90 20.25 -6.43
C ARG A 348 28.05 18.73 -6.35
N GLY A 349 27.02 18.02 -6.81
CA GLY A 349 26.98 16.56 -6.82
C GLY A 349 26.50 15.91 -5.52
N GLN A 350 26.27 16.68 -4.45
CA GLN A 350 25.66 16.15 -3.23
C GLN A 350 24.19 15.80 -3.45
N ARG A 351 23.77 14.68 -2.87
CA ARG A 351 22.37 14.25 -2.77
C ARG A 351 21.96 14.40 -1.32
N VAL A 352 20.96 15.24 -1.05
CA VAL A 352 20.50 15.54 0.31
C VAL A 352 19.05 15.10 0.45
N ALA A 353 18.75 14.35 1.50
CA ALA A 353 17.40 13.96 1.88
C ALA A 353 16.94 14.81 3.08
N LEU A 354 15.82 15.51 2.93
CA LEU A 354 15.19 16.24 4.03
C LEU A 354 14.25 15.29 4.79
N VAL A 355 14.62 14.93 6.01
CA VAL A 355 13.86 14.03 6.88
C VAL A 355 13.32 14.78 8.10
N GLY A 356 12.19 14.31 8.64
CA GLY A 356 11.55 14.89 9.82
C GLY A 356 10.04 14.61 9.83
N PRO A 357 9.33 14.92 10.93
CA PRO A 357 7.91 14.64 11.06
C PRO A 357 7.05 15.50 10.12
N ASN A 358 5.80 15.11 9.92
CA ASN A 358 4.86 15.93 9.15
C ASN A 358 4.62 17.28 9.83
N GLY A 359 4.64 18.36 9.05
CA GLY A 359 4.57 19.73 9.57
C GLY A 359 5.89 20.30 10.09
N ALA A 360 7.02 19.60 9.97
CA ALA A 360 8.35 20.12 10.34
C ALA A 360 8.91 21.20 9.38
N GLY A 361 8.18 21.56 8.31
CA GLY A 361 8.61 22.59 7.35
C GLY A 361 9.33 22.08 6.10
N LYS A 362 9.46 20.76 5.89
CA LYS A 362 10.17 20.18 4.72
C LYS A 362 9.71 20.77 3.38
N SER A 363 8.40 20.75 3.11
CA SER A 363 7.82 21.35 1.90
C SER A 363 7.93 22.87 1.89
N THR A 364 7.95 23.52 3.06
CA THR A 364 8.15 24.96 3.19
C THR A 364 9.55 25.35 2.72
N LEU A 365 10.59 24.61 3.11
CA LEU A 365 11.97 24.86 2.64
C LEU A 365 12.06 24.69 1.12
N LEU A 366 11.53 23.58 0.57
CA LEU A 366 11.56 23.36 -0.88
C LEU A 366 10.81 24.45 -1.66
N LYS A 367 9.67 24.92 -1.15
CA LYS A 367 8.92 26.03 -1.76
C LYS A 367 9.65 27.36 -1.66
N ALA A 368 10.32 27.63 -0.52
CA ALA A 368 11.12 28.85 -0.35
C ALA A 368 12.31 28.86 -1.33
N LEU A 369 13.02 27.73 -1.43
CA LEU A 369 14.10 27.53 -2.40
C LEU A 369 13.61 27.67 -3.85
N ALA A 370 12.43 27.16 -4.17
CA ALA A 370 11.82 27.31 -5.50
C ALA A 370 11.25 28.72 -5.76
N GLY A 371 11.35 29.66 -4.81
CA GLY A 371 10.81 31.02 -4.94
C GLY A 371 9.27 31.09 -4.91
N LEU A 372 8.60 30.03 -4.47
CA LEU A 372 7.13 29.95 -4.44
C LEU A 372 6.51 30.60 -3.20
N ILE A 373 7.30 30.83 -2.16
CA ILE A 373 6.88 31.52 -0.94
C ILE A 373 7.97 32.51 -0.51
N PRO A 374 7.60 33.64 0.12
CA PRO A 374 8.57 34.58 0.67
C PRO A 374 9.33 33.95 1.84
N TYR A 375 10.54 34.42 2.11
CA TYR A 375 11.36 34.06 3.27
C TYR A 375 12.24 35.26 3.68
N GLN A 376 12.81 35.21 4.88
CA GLN A 376 13.84 36.15 5.34
C GLN A 376 15.22 35.46 5.37
N GLY A 377 16.29 36.23 5.32
CA GLY A 377 17.67 35.73 5.20
C GLY A 377 18.22 35.83 3.77
N SER A 378 19.37 35.21 3.51
CA SER A 378 20.00 35.22 2.18
C SER A 378 20.09 33.82 1.58
N VAL A 379 19.76 33.72 0.29
CA VAL A 379 19.94 32.52 -0.53
C VAL A 379 20.82 32.89 -1.72
N ALA A 380 21.97 32.24 -1.82
CA ALA A 380 22.88 32.38 -2.95
C ALA A 380 22.92 31.10 -3.78
N LEU A 381 22.84 31.25 -5.10
CA LEU A 381 22.93 30.17 -6.08
C LEU A 381 24.09 30.49 -7.03
N ASP A 382 25.09 29.62 -7.08
CA ASP A 382 26.26 29.82 -7.94
C ASP A 382 26.14 29.01 -9.24
N GLY A 383 25.52 29.63 -10.25
CA GLY A 383 25.31 29.04 -11.57
C GLY A 383 24.37 27.82 -11.56
N ALA A 384 23.64 27.60 -10.46
CA ALA A 384 22.70 26.50 -10.29
C ALA A 384 21.27 26.93 -10.63
N GLU A 385 20.51 26.05 -11.28
CA GLU A 385 19.08 26.22 -11.52
C GLU A 385 18.30 25.32 -10.56
N ILE A 386 17.32 25.88 -9.84
CA ILE A 386 16.42 25.10 -9.01
C ILE A 386 15.23 24.66 -9.85
N ARG A 387 15.03 23.35 -9.98
CA ARG A 387 13.81 22.75 -10.54
C ARG A 387 13.12 21.91 -9.48
N SER A 388 11.83 22.16 -9.26
CA SER A 388 11.01 21.40 -8.32
C SER A 388 10.01 20.51 -9.07
N LEU A 389 9.75 19.32 -8.52
CA LEU A 389 8.67 18.44 -8.95
C LEU A 389 7.72 18.26 -7.76
N ASP A 390 6.56 18.93 -7.79
CA ASP A 390 5.52 18.77 -6.76
C ASP A 390 4.50 17.70 -7.22
N ARG A 391 4.06 16.84 -6.29
CA ARG A 391 3.00 15.82 -6.50
C ARG A 391 1.68 16.50 -6.93
N ARG A 392 1.48 17.78 -6.63
CA ARG A 392 0.28 18.58 -6.99
C ARG A 392 0.36 19.33 -8.32
N ASP A 393 1.52 19.41 -8.98
CA ASP A 393 1.70 20.19 -10.22
C ASP A 393 1.30 19.45 -11.51
N ARG A 394 0.69 18.26 -11.40
CA ARG A 394 0.13 17.54 -12.57
C ARG A 394 -1.04 18.27 -13.26
N ALA A 395 -1.57 19.36 -12.69
CA ALA A 395 -2.73 20.08 -13.23
C ALA A 395 -2.42 21.39 -13.96
N ARG A 396 -1.15 21.80 -14.13
CA ARG A 396 -0.81 23.10 -14.77
C ARG A 396 0.08 23.05 -16.01
N ARG A 397 0.25 21.88 -16.62
CA ARG A 397 0.84 21.75 -17.97
C ARG A 397 0.02 20.79 -18.82
N LEU A 398 -1.10 21.29 -19.33
CA LEU A 398 -1.66 20.91 -20.63
C LEU A 398 -1.79 22.19 -21.45
#